data_AF-A0AA34Z5D7-F1
#
_entry.id   AF-A0AA34Z5D7-F1
#
_cell.length_a   1.000
_cell.length_b   1.000
_cell.length_c   1.000
_cell.angle_alpha   90.00
_cell.angle_beta   90.00
_cell.angle_gamma   90.00
#
_symmetry.space_group_name_H-M   'P 1'
#
loop_
_entity.id
_entity.type
_entity.pdbx_description
1 polymer ?
#
loop_
_entity_poly.entity_id
_entity_poly.type
_entity_poly.pdbx_seq_one_letter_code
_entity_poly.pdbx_strand_id
1 'polypeptide(L)' 'MFRIKYFQNVSGHIIFKRPDLVDKMNEILARYYPSALPSRS' A
#
# COMPACT_ATOMS: atom_id res chain seq x y z
N MET A 1 -11.90 -11.10 5.99
CA MET A 1 -12.72 -9.93 5.60
C MET A 1 -11.82 -8.71 5.38
N PHE A 2 -11.46 -8.46 4.12
CA PHE A 2 -10.78 -7.25 3.65
C PHE A 2 -11.85 -6.17 3.40
N ARG A 3 -11.56 -4.91 3.70
CA ARG A 3 -12.56 -3.82 3.65
C ARG A 3 -11.92 -2.64 2.94
N ILE A 4 -12.31 -2.41 1.70
CA ILE A 4 -11.82 -1.29 0.90
C ILE A 4 -12.82 -0.15 1.08
N LYS A 5 -12.37 1.00 1.60
CA LYS A 5 -13.13 2.24 1.56
C LYS A 5 -12.60 3.09 0.41
N TYR A 6 -13.38 3.22 -0.65
CA TYR A 6 -13.13 4.17 -1.73
C TYR A 6 -13.69 5.53 -1.32
N PHE A 7 -12.83 6.54 -1.31
CA PHE A 7 -13.22 7.94 -1.18
C PHE A 7 -13.26 8.55 -2.59
N GLN A 8 -14.07 9.59 -2.81
CA GLN A 8 -14.17 10.26 -4.12
C GLN A 8 -12.93 11.09 -4.48
N ASN A 9 -11.99 11.22 -3.54
CA ASN A 9 -10.62 11.60 -3.83
C ASN A 9 -9.86 10.33 -4.23
N VAL A 10 -8.95 10.39 -5.20
CA VAL A 10 -8.15 9.25 -5.72
C VAL A 10 -7.16 8.68 -4.67
N SER A 11 -7.50 8.77 -3.39
CA SER A 11 -6.77 8.22 -2.25
C SER A 11 -7.64 7.16 -1.57
N GLY A 12 -7.23 5.91 -1.69
CA GLY A 12 -7.83 4.78 -0.97
C GLY A 12 -6.94 4.35 0.19
N HIS A 13 -7.48 4.29 1.41
CA HIS A 13 -6.76 3.75 2.56
C HIS A 13 -6.93 2.23 2.60
N ILE A 14 -5.88 1.49 2.29
CA ILE A 14 -5.84 0.03 2.34
C ILE A 14 -5.22 -0.38 3.68
N ILE A 15 -6.01 -1.01 4.55
CA ILE A 15 -5.53 -1.54 5.83
C ILE A 15 -5.42 -3.05 5.72
N PHE A 16 -4.19 -3.55 5.79
CA PHE A 16 -3.94 -4.99 5.86
C PHE A 16 -4.05 -5.45 7.31
N LYS A 17 -4.83 -6.52 7.55
CA LYS A 17 -4.92 -7.14 8.87
C LYS A 17 -3.73 -8.05 9.20
N ARG A 18 -2.91 -8.39 8.21
CA ARG A 18 -1.69 -9.20 8.36
C ARG A 18 -0.49 -8.38 7.90
N PRO A 19 0.55 -8.22 8.73
CA PRO A 19 1.72 -7.41 8.40
C PRO A 19 2.52 -8.00 7.22
N ASP A 20 2.50 -9.33 7.04
CA ASP A 20 3.22 -10.01 5.95
C ASP A 20 2.75 -9.58 4.55
N LEU A 21 1.50 -9.14 4.42
CA LEU A 21 0.94 -8.66 3.15
C LEU A 21 1.42 -7.25 2.81
N VAL A 22 1.73 -6.44 3.83
CA VAL A 22 2.29 -5.09 3.65
C VAL A 22 3.70 -5.19 3.09
N ASP A 23 4.49 -6.12 3.61
CA ASP A 23 5.86 -6.36 3.16
C ASP A 23 5.91 -6.78 1.68
N LYS A 24 5.08 -7.77 1.30
CA LYS A 24 4.94 -8.18 -0.11
C LYS A 24 4.45 -7.06 -1.02
N MET A 25 3.49 -6.25 -0.56
CA MET A 25 3.01 -5.10 -1.33
C MET A 25 4.13 -4.07 -1.54
N ASN A 26 4.90 -3.78 -0.49
CA ASN A 26 6.04 -2.88 -0.58
C ASN A 26 7.11 -3.41 -1.53
N GLU A 27 7.37 -4.73 -1.57
CA GLU A 27 8.31 -5.32 -2.52
C GLU A 27 7.85 -5.13 -3.97
N ILE A 28 6.55 -5.32 -4.25
CA ILE A 28 5.97 -5.08 -5.58
C ILE A 28 6.07 -3.59 -5.95
N LEU A 29 5.72 -2.69 -5.03
CA LEU A 29 5.83 -1.25 -5.25
C LEU A 29 7.27 -0.82 -5.48
N ALA A 30 8.24 -1.35 -4.73
CA ALA A 30 9.66 -1.06 -4.92
C ALA A 30 10.16 -1.45 -6.33
N ARG A 31 9.63 -2.56 -6.87
CA ARG A 31 10.02 -3.08 -8.19
C ARG A 31 9.41 -2.28 -9.35
N TYR A 32 8.13 -1.91 -9.25
CA TYR A 32 7.39 -1.29 -10.37
C TYR A 32 7.23 0.23 -10.25
N TYR A 33 7.26 0.75 -9.02
CA TYR A 33 7.03 2.17 -8.71
C TYR A 33 8.02 2.66 -7.64
N PRO A 34 9.33 2.71 -7.95
CA PRO A 34 10.36 3.09 -6.97
C PRO A 34 10.17 4.51 -6.41
N SER A 35 9.54 5.42 -7.17
CA SER A 35 9.24 6.79 -6.71
C SER A 35 7.97 6.90 -5.85
N ALA A 36 7.21 5.82 -5.69
CA ALA A 36 5.98 5.81 -4.89
C ALA A 36 6.22 5.48 -3.40
N LEU A 37 7.43 5.00 -3.07
CA LEU A 37 7.81 4.74 -1.68
C LEU A 37 8.42 6.03 -1.08
N PRO A 38 7.98 6.44 0.13
CA PRO A 38 8.58 7.58 0.81
C PRO A 38 10.06 7.29 1.13
N SER A 39 10.92 8.31 1.05
CA SER A 39 12.31 8.21 1.49
C SER A 39 12.33 7.82 2.96
N ARG A 40 13.01 6.72 3.28
CA ARG A 40 13.20 6.23 4.66
C ARG A 40 14.01 7.27 5.43
N SER A 41 13.32 8.18 6.13
CA SER A 41 13.89 9.06 7.17
C SER A 41 14.00 8.31 8.49
#